data_AF-A0A733H9W8-F1
#
_entry.id   AF-A0A733H9W8-F1
#
_cell.length_a   1.000
_cell.length_b   1.000
_cell.length_c   1.000
_cell.angle_alpha   90.00
_cell.angle_beta   90.00
_cell.angle_gamma   90.00
#
_symmetry.space_group_name_H-M   'P 1'
#
loop_
_entity.id
_entity.type
_entity.pdbx_description
1 polymer ?
#
loop_
_entity_poly.entity_id
_entity_poly.type
_entity_poly.pdbx_seq_one_letter_code
_entity_poly.pdbx_strand_id
1 'polypeptide(L)' 'LNGITYQACRGDFVVRLDGSTCLQLWNKEGRVVCLEGDPLEVAQWLQACHDAGIEVRVQINESSVP' A
#
# COMPACT_ATOMS: atom_id res chain seq x y z
N LEU A 1 -0.52 9.60 -4.86
CA LEU A 1 0.85 9.34 -4.37
C LEU A 1 1.83 9.79 -5.45
N ASN A 2 2.86 10.58 -5.12
CA ASN A 2 3.86 11.10 -6.08
C ASN A 2 3.26 11.74 -7.36
N GLY A 3 2.18 12.51 -7.21
CA GLY A 3 1.49 13.15 -8.34
C GLY A 3 0.57 12.21 -9.15
N ILE A 4 0.53 10.91 -8.85
CA ILE A 4 -0.35 9.93 -9.49
C ILE A 4 -1.59 9.71 -8.62
N THR A 5 -2.76 9.71 -9.26
CA THR A 5 -4.04 9.38 -8.63
C THR A 5 -4.31 7.88 -8.76
N TYR A 6 -4.64 7.24 -7.65
CA TYR A 6 -5.03 5.83 -7.59
C TYR A 6 -6.47 5.71 -7.09
N GLN A 7 -7.25 4.85 -7.73
CA GLN A 7 -8.57 4.50 -7.23
C GLN A 7 -8.42 3.29 -6.29
N ALA A 8 -8.35 3.54 -4.99
CA ALA A 8 -8.11 2.51 -3.98
C ALA A 8 -9.18 2.53 -2.87
N CYS A 9 -9.43 1.37 -2.27
CA CYS A 9 -10.26 1.18 -1.07
C CYS A 9 -9.49 0.62 0.13
N ARG A 10 -8.29 0.05 -0.11
CA ARG A 10 -7.37 -0.38 0.96
C ARG A 10 -5.91 -0.12 0.56
N GLY A 11 -5.08 0.26 1.53
CA GLY A 11 -3.62 0.29 1.42
C GLY A 11 -2.96 -0.60 2.47
N ASP A 12 -2.12 -1.53 2.05
CA ASP A 12 -1.40 -2.43 2.96
C ASP A 12 0.10 -2.09 2.96
N PHE A 13 0.63 -1.77 4.14
CA PHE A 13 2.07 -1.68 4.36
C PHE A 13 2.63 -3.10 4.45
N VAL A 14 3.35 -3.53 3.43
CA VAL A 14 3.91 -4.87 3.36
C VAL A 14 5.33 -4.85 3.89
N VAL A 15 5.61 -5.71 4.86
CA VAL A 15 6.96 -6.04 5.33
C VAL A 15 7.37 -7.36 4.70
N ARG A 16 8.45 -7.36 3.93
CA ARG A 16 9.02 -8.56 3.32
C ARG A 16 10.07 -9.19 4.22
N LEU A 17 10.30 -10.50 4.03
CA LEU A 17 11.31 -11.23 4.81
C LEU A 17 12.75 -10.79 4.50
N ASP A 18 12.98 -10.19 3.34
CA ASP A 18 14.29 -9.60 2.98
C ASP A 18 14.53 -8.22 3.61
N GLY A 19 13.58 -7.72 4.42
CA GLY A 19 13.66 -6.43 5.10
C GLY A 19 13.22 -5.24 4.24
N SER A 20 12.86 -5.46 2.97
CA SER A 20 12.27 -4.41 2.14
C SER A 20 10.78 -4.21 2.46
N THR A 21 10.23 -3.10 1.97
CA THR A 21 8.84 -2.71 2.18
C THR A 21 8.21 -2.23 0.89
N CYS A 22 6.90 -2.40 0.75
CA CYS A 22 6.12 -1.80 -0.33
C CYS A 22 4.72 -1.43 0.16
N LEU A 23 4.01 -0.64 -0.63
CA LEU A 23 2.59 -0.38 -0.44
C LEU A 23 1.78 -1.17 -1.47
N GLN A 24 0.87 -2.03 -1.01
CA GLN A 24 -0.15 -2.63 -1.87
C GLN A 24 -1.43 -1.81 -1.80
N LEU A 25 -1.82 -1.21 -2.93
CA LEU A 25 -3.11 -0.51 -3.07
C LEU A 25 -4.13 -1.41 -3.75
N TRP A 26 -5.26 -1.64 -3.09
CA TRP A 26 -6.38 -2.42 -3.61
C TRP A 26 -7.50 -1.53 -4.07
N ASN A 27 -8.07 -1.80 -5.23
CA ASN A 27 -9.32 -1.19 -5.66
C ASN A 27 -10.55 -2.05 -5.27
N LYS A 28 -11.75 -1.52 -5.48
CA LYS A 28 -13.01 -2.23 -5.18
C LYS A 28 -13.25 -3.48 -6.04
N GLU A 29 -12.51 -3.64 -7.13
CA GLU A 29 -12.56 -4.82 -8.00
C GLU A 29 -11.60 -5.93 -7.53
N GLY A 30 -10.88 -5.72 -6.42
CA GLY A 30 -9.87 -6.65 -5.93
C GLY A 30 -8.57 -6.64 -6.74
N ARG A 31 -8.34 -5.61 -7.58
CA ARG A 31 -7.05 -5.42 -8.27
C ARG A 31 -6.07 -4.74 -7.33
N VAL A 32 -4.83 -5.19 -7.37
CA VAL A 32 -3.74 -4.66 -6.55
C VAL A 32 -2.66 -4.00 -7.41
N VAL A 33 -2.13 -2.88 -6.93
CA VAL A 33 -0.89 -2.26 -7.43
C VAL A 33 0.13 -2.26 -6.30
N CYS A 34 1.34 -2.73 -6.59
CA CYS A 34 2.47 -2.70 -5.67
C CYS A 34 3.35 -1.48 -5.98
N LEU A 35 3.56 -0.62 -4.98
CA LEU A 35 4.44 0.54 -5.07
C LEU A 35 5.69 0.28 -4.23
N GLU A 36 6.83 0.16 -4.91
CA GLU A 36 8.15 0.05 -4.27
C GLU A 36 8.64 1.43 -3.84
N GLY A 37 9.23 1.48 -2.65
CA GLY A 37 9.84 2.68 -2.08
C GLY A 37 10.68 2.30 -0.88
N ASP A 38 11.50 3.23 -0.39
CA ASP A 38 12.16 3.02 0.90
C ASP A 38 11.12 3.02 2.06
N PRO A 39 11.47 2.49 3.24
CA PRO A 39 10.49 2.36 4.33
C PRO A 39 9.84 3.68 4.77
N LEU A 40 10.54 4.82 4.64
CA LEU A 40 9.97 6.12 4.97
C LEU A 40 8.96 6.57 3.92
N GLU A 41 9.30 6.42 2.63
CA GLU A 41 8.40 6.75 1.53
C GLU A 41 7.12 5.89 1.58
N VAL A 42 7.27 4.58 1.80
CA VAL A 42 6.13 3.66 1.92
C VAL A 42 5.23 4.03 3.11
N ALA A 43 5.82 4.40 4.25
CA ALA A 43 5.07 4.84 5.42
C ALA A 43 4.32 6.16 5.17
N GLN A 44 4.93 7.10 4.45
CA GLN A 44 4.28 8.36 4.06
C GLN A 44 3.10 8.12 3.11
N TRP A 45 3.22 7.20 2.16
CA TRP A 45 2.10 6.83 1.30
C TRP A 45 0.98 6.12 2.05
N LEU A 46 1.30 5.26 3.02
CA LEU A 46 0.30 4.64 3.89
C LEU A 46 -0.44 5.70 4.71
N GLN A 47 0.28 6.69 5.25
CA GLN A 47 -0.33 7.83 5.95
C GLN A 47 -1.27 8.61 5.03
N ALA A 48 -0.86 8.88 3.78
CA ALA A 48 -1.71 9.56 2.81
C ALA A 48 -2.98 8.75 2.47
N CYS A 49 -2.93 7.42 2.50
CA CYS A 49 -4.13 6.58 2.39
C CYS A 49 -5.06 6.78 3.58
N HIS A 50 -4.53 6.69 4.80
CA HIS A 50 -5.29 6.92 6.02
C HIS A 50 -5.96 8.31 6.03
N ASP A 51 -5.22 9.35 5.67
CA ASP A 51 -5.73 10.73 5.63
C ASP A 51 -6.82 10.93 4.57
N ALA A 52 -6.81 10.12 3.51
CA ALA A 52 -7.86 10.07 2.49
C ALA A 52 -9.08 9.21 2.89
N GLY A 53 -9.09 8.63 4.10
CA GLY A 53 -10.16 7.75 4.59
C GLY A 53 -10.14 6.36 3.97
N ILE A 54 -9.02 5.94 3.37
CA ILE A 54 -8.81 4.58 2.85
C ILE A 54 -8.45 3.67 4.02
N GLU A 55 -8.99 2.44 4.03
CA GLU A 55 -8.61 1.44 5.03
C GLU A 55 -7.11 1.13 4.93
N VAL A 56 -6.40 1.13 6.05
CA VAL A 56 -4.97 0.79 6.09
C VAL A 56 -4.69 -0.43 6.95
N ARG A 57 -3.76 -1.29 6.52
CA ARG A 57 -3.31 -2.45 7.28
C ARG A 57 -1.80 -2.63 7.19
N VAL A 58 -1.28 -3.53 8.01
CA VAL A 58 0.10 -4.04 7.92
C VAL A 58 0.03 -5.52 7.60
N GLN A 59 0.87 -5.98 6.67
CA GLN A 59 0.92 -7.36 6.21
C GLN A 59 2.36 -7.87 6.15
N ILE A 60 2.54 -9.17 6.35
CA ILE A 60 3.80 -9.85 6.06
C ILE A 60 3.72 -10.48 4.66
N ASN A 61 4.68 -10.15 3.80
CA ASN A 61 4.72 -10.47 2.37
C ASN A 61 3.53 -9.91 1.57
N GLU A 62 3.65 -9.86 0.25
CA GLU A 62 2.56 -9.44 -0.64
C GLU A 62 1.44 -10.48 -0.72
N SER A 63 0.22 -10.00 -0.97
CA SER A 63 -0.92 -10.84 -1.32
C SER A 63 -1.43 -10.48 -2.71
N SER A 64 -1.83 -11.49 -3.48
CA SER A 64 -2.61 -11.34 -4.71
C SER A 64 -4.10 -11.64 -4.49
N VAL A 65 -4.48 -11.93 -3.24
CA VAL A 65 -5.87 -12.16 -2.80
C VAL A 65 -6.31 -11.02 -1.87
N PRO A 66 -7.48 -10.40 -2.10
CA PRO A 66 -8.00 -9.32 -1.26
C PRO A 66 -8.20 -9.73 0.20
#